data_AF-A0A946WRU8-F1
#
_entry.id   AF-A0A946WRU8-F1
#
_cell.length_a   1.000
_cell.length_b   1.000
_cell.length_c   1.000
_cell.angle_alpha   90.00
_cell.angle_beta   90.00
_cell.angle_gamma   90.00
#
_symmetry.space_group_name_H-M   'P 1'
#
loop_
_entity.id
_entity.type
_entity.pdbx_description
1 polymer ?
#
loop_
_entity_poly.entity_id
_entity_poly.type
_entity_poly.pdbx_seq_one_letter_code
_entity_poly.pdbx_strand_id
1 'polypeptide(L)'
;MAQRIIIQDKVGSALTKQESIDTSNYPFTLNTTIGCLFGCNYCYLQEFPFNKLAEFGKEIIIKAWLPDKLDQELGNLRWLPQHLKRVQVNSATEGYLPQAIRVMDDQLGRDLMKEVLEVFQRHWLNGNKWMIHIVTKSHLILNHLELIASMKEQVQIELTITSLDETRARSLEGTASSVGKRKQVIQKFSSRGVFVRVMCMPFIGTEDEALKLRDALLKLGAQGFKHKAMNYWDEDEILKGETVKAKGKVDIIFKSLHVKSGEEVQDVENGVNTAVVVMPDAKWDSYSELEMKMVDWGYSELNNEDWGYIK
;
A
#
# COMPACT_ATOMS: atom_id res chain seq x y z
N MET A 1 -21.14 -18.00 6.01
CA MET A 1 -20.21 -18.84 6.81
C MET A 1 -19.60 -17.95 7.89
N ALA A 2 -19.37 -18.46 9.10
CA ALA A 2 -18.75 -17.67 10.17
C ALA A 2 -17.29 -17.36 9.80
N GLN A 3 -16.85 -16.12 10.03
CA GLN A 3 -15.44 -15.72 9.88
C GLN A 3 -14.68 -16.11 11.15
N ARG A 4 -13.46 -16.64 10.98
CA ARG A 4 -12.57 -17.01 12.08
C ARG A 4 -11.59 -15.87 12.33
N ILE A 5 -11.62 -15.30 13.53
CA ILE A 5 -10.76 -14.19 13.94
C ILE A 5 -9.93 -14.68 15.13
N ILE A 6 -8.62 -14.63 14.99
CA ILE A 6 -7.67 -15.12 15.98
C ILE A 6 -6.80 -13.95 16.42
N ILE A 7 -6.60 -13.77 17.73
CA ILE A 7 -5.57 -12.87 18.25
C ILE A 7 -4.30 -13.70 18.49
N GLN A 8 -3.19 -13.26 17.93
CA GLN A 8 -1.89 -13.88 18.15
C GLN A 8 -1.16 -13.18 19.30
N ASP A 9 -0.92 -13.93 20.38
CA ASP A 9 -0.25 -13.41 21.57
C ASP A 9 1.26 -13.18 21.40
N LYS A 10 1.92 -13.92 20.51
CA LYS A 10 3.36 -13.77 20.26
C LYS A 10 3.63 -13.39 18.83
N VAL A 11 4.19 -12.20 18.64
CA VAL A 11 4.63 -11.71 17.33
C VAL A 11 6.13 -11.99 17.19
N GLY A 12 6.52 -12.67 16.11
CA GLY A 12 7.91 -12.99 15.79
C GLY A 12 8.71 -11.74 15.42
N SER A 13 8.67 -11.39 14.14
CA SER A 13 9.19 -10.11 13.62
C SER A 13 8.05 -9.18 13.22
N ALA A 14 8.27 -7.87 13.36
CA ALA A 14 7.33 -6.86 12.90
C ALA A 14 7.59 -6.46 11.45
N LEU A 15 8.85 -6.19 11.14
CA LEU A 15 9.35 -5.87 9.81
C LEU A 15 9.87 -7.12 9.13
N THR A 16 9.44 -7.33 7.89
CA THR A 16 10.02 -8.33 6.99
C THR A 16 10.87 -7.62 5.96
N LYS A 17 12.18 -7.86 6.01
CA LYS A 17 13.15 -7.38 5.02
C LYS A 17 12.89 -8.03 3.66
N GLN A 18 12.95 -7.25 2.59
CA GLN A 18 12.81 -7.75 1.23
C GLN A 18 14.19 -8.10 0.63
N GLU A 19 14.23 -9.10 -0.24
CA GLU A 19 15.47 -9.55 -0.90
C GLU A 19 15.93 -8.59 -2.02
N SER A 20 15.00 -7.82 -2.57
CA SER A 20 15.25 -6.83 -3.60
C SER A 20 14.48 -5.54 -3.33
N ILE A 21 15.06 -4.42 -3.75
CA ILE A 21 14.47 -3.08 -3.68
C ILE A 21 14.43 -2.56 -5.11
N ASP A 22 13.25 -2.13 -5.56
CA ASP A 22 13.05 -1.55 -6.88
C ASP A 22 11.90 -0.53 -6.83
N THR A 23 11.41 -0.07 -7.98
CA THR A 23 10.29 0.89 -8.06
C THR A 23 8.95 0.38 -7.52
N SER A 24 8.82 -0.93 -7.32
CA SER A 24 7.66 -1.63 -6.77
C SER A 24 7.90 -2.24 -5.40
N ASN A 25 9.16 -2.45 -4.99
CA ASN A 25 9.54 -3.13 -3.76
C ASN A 25 10.19 -2.18 -2.74
N TYR A 26 9.66 -2.18 -1.51
CA TYR A 26 10.20 -1.42 -0.38
C TYR A 26 11.25 -2.25 0.38
N PRO A 27 12.23 -1.63 1.06
CA PRO A 27 13.22 -2.34 1.88
C PRO A 27 12.59 -3.25 2.94
N PHE A 28 11.47 -2.81 3.51
CA PHE A 28 10.73 -3.56 4.52
C PHE A 28 9.23 -3.57 4.22
N THR A 29 8.57 -4.64 4.64
CA THR A 29 7.11 -4.72 4.71
C THR A 29 6.65 -4.95 6.13
N LEU A 30 5.47 -4.43 6.48
CA LEU A 30 4.80 -4.64 7.76
C LEU A 30 3.37 -5.10 7.53
N ASN A 31 3.03 -6.27 8.07
CA ASN A 31 1.70 -6.87 7.96
C ASN A 31 1.09 -6.99 9.35
N THR A 32 0.10 -6.16 9.67
CA THR A 32 -0.60 -6.09 10.98
C THR A 32 -1.48 -7.31 11.27
N THR A 33 -1.86 -7.99 10.21
CA THR A 33 -2.69 -9.19 10.22
C THR A 33 -2.07 -10.25 9.31
N ILE A 34 -2.56 -11.48 9.42
CA ILE A 34 -2.37 -12.55 8.44
C ILE A 34 -3.74 -12.87 7.86
N GLY A 35 -3.83 -13.04 6.55
CA GLY A 35 -5.09 -13.19 5.85
C GLY A 35 -5.77 -11.85 5.54
N CYS A 36 -6.94 -11.92 4.90
CA CYS A 36 -7.77 -10.76 4.58
C CYS A 36 -9.22 -11.21 4.38
N LEU A 37 -10.18 -10.48 4.97
CA LEU A 37 -11.61 -10.83 4.90
C LEU A 37 -12.35 -10.21 3.71
N PHE A 38 -11.68 -9.38 2.89
CA PHE A 38 -12.31 -8.82 1.69
C PHE A 38 -12.65 -9.87 0.65
N GLY A 39 -11.84 -10.92 0.52
CA GLY A 39 -12.13 -12.05 -0.36
C GLY A 39 -12.20 -11.67 -1.84
N CYS A 40 -11.31 -10.80 -2.32
CA CYS A 40 -11.31 -10.41 -3.74
C CYS A 40 -10.98 -11.62 -4.64
N ASN A 41 -11.80 -11.90 -5.66
CA ASN A 41 -11.66 -13.07 -6.54
C ASN A 41 -10.29 -13.13 -7.23
N TYR A 42 -9.70 -11.97 -7.50
CA TYR A 42 -8.40 -11.85 -8.14
C TYR A 42 -7.21 -11.95 -7.17
N CYS A 43 -7.43 -12.09 -5.86
CA CYS A 43 -6.35 -11.92 -4.90
C CYS A 43 -5.27 -13.01 -5.02
N TYR A 44 -4.00 -12.60 -5.10
CA TYR A 44 -2.88 -13.53 -5.14
C TYR A 44 -2.67 -14.27 -3.81
N LEU A 45 -3.25 -13.80 -2.70
CA LEU A 45 -3.19 -14.49 -1.40
C LEU A 45 -3.98 -15.83 -1.39
N GLN A 46 -4.74 -16.12 -2.45
CA GLN A 46 -5.35 -17.43 -2.66
C GLN A 46 -4.31 -18.54 -2.95
N GLU A 47 -3.11 -18.14 -3.40
CA GLU A 47 -2.06 -19.06 -3.79
C GLU A 47 -1.10 -19.37 -2.63
N PHE A 48 -0.32 -20.44 -2.82
CA PHE A 48 0.77 -20.80 -1.93
C PHE A 48 1.88 -19.71 -1.96
N PRO A 49 2.51 -19.35 -0.82
CA PRO A 49 2.36 -19.95 0.51
C PRO A 49 1.25 -19.36 1.38
N PHE A 50 0.60 -18.27 0.96
CA PHE A 50 -0.31 -17.49 1.80
C PHE A 50 -1.55 -18.28 2.24
N ASN A 51 -2.09 -19.12 1.35
CA ASN A 51 -3.25 -19.96 1.64
C ASN A 51 -3.02 -21.03 2.72
N LYS A 52 -1.77 -21.31 3.10
CA LYS A 52 -1.46 -22.17 4.26
C LYS A 52 -1.45 -21.41 5.59
N LEU A 53 -1.37 -20.08 5.54
CA LEU A 53 -1.26 -19.25 6.73
C LEU A 53 -2.62 -18.84 7.29
N ALA A 54 -3.63 -18.70 6.43
CA ALA A 54 -5.01 -18.44 6.81
C ALA A 54 -5.98 -18.91 5.70
N GLU A 55 -7.18 -19.35 6.07
CA GLU A 55 -8.25 -19.65 5.10
C GLU A 55 -8.70 -18.36 4.39
N PHE A 56 -8.50 -18.32 3.07
CA PHE A 56 -8.76 -17.14 2.24
C PHE A 56 -10.20 -16.60 2.40
N GLY A 57 -10.33 -15.28 2.64
CA GLY A 57 -11.63 -14.61 2.77
C GLY A 57 -12.42 -14.93 4.04
N LYS A 58 -11.94 -15.86 4.88
CA LYS A 58 -12.69 -16.40 6.02
C LYS A 58 -11.92 -16.35 7.33
N GLU A 59 -10.60 -16.38 7.29
CA GLU A 59 -9.76 -16.35 8.48
C GLU A 59 -8.81 -15.15 8.48
N ILE A 60 -8.67 -14.53 9.65
CA ILE A 60 -7.59 -13.59 9.93
C ILE A 60 -6.93 -13.88 11.27
N ILE A 61 -5.64 -13.60 11.34
CA ILE A 61 -4.84 -13.61 12.57
C ILE A 61 -4.35 -12.19 12.83
N ILE A 62 -4.75 -11.61 13.96
CA ILE A 62 -4.39 -10.26 14.39
C ILE A 62 -3.11 -10.31 15.19
N LYS A 63 -2.09 -9.55 14.80
CA LYS A 63 -0.82 -9.46 15.53
C LYS A 63 -0.89 -8.36 16.59
N ALA A 64 -1.65 -8.59 17.66
CA ALA A 64 -1.99 -7.55 18.65
C ALA A 64 -0.76 -6.86 19.29
N TRP A 65 0.33 -7.60 19.49
CA TRP A 65 1.56 -7.10 20.11
C TRP A 65 2.62 -6.66 19.10
N LEU A 66 2.22 -6.46 17.84
CA LEU A 66 3.11 -5.96 16.77
C LEU A 66 3.70 -4.57 17.08
N PRO A 67 2.97 -3.60 17.67
CA PRO A 67 3.52 -2.28 17.96
C PRO A 67 4.75 -2.31 18.87
N ASP A 68 4.74 -3.16 19.90
CA ASP A 68 5.87 -3.31 20.83
C ASP A 68 7.10 -3.88 20.12
N LYS A 69 6.87 -4.90 19.27
CA LYS A 69 7.93 -5.50 18.47
C LYS A 69 8.49 -4.51 17.44
N LEU A 70 7.61 -3.74 16.81
CA LEU A 70 7.98 -2.69 15.86
C LEU A 70 8.86 -1.63 16.53
N ASP A 71 8.51 -1.17 17.74
CA ASP A 71 9.29 -0.15 18.45
C ASP A 71 10.73 -0.60 18.70
N GLN A 72 10.89 -1.85 19.15
CA GLN A 72 12.21 -2.48 19.33
C GLN A 72 12.99 -2.57 18.02
N GLU A 73 12.35 -3.04 16.94
CA GLU A 73 13.01 -3.23 15.64
C GLU A 73 13.43 -1.91 14.99
N LEU A 74 12.58 -0.89 15.00
CA LEU A 74 12.93 0.45 14.48
C LEU A 74 14.09 1.07 15.28
N GLY A 75 14.13 0.84 16.60
CA GLY A 75 15.24 1.26 17.46
C GLY A 75 16.55 0.55 17.12
N ASN A 76 16.51 -0.77 16.93
CA ASN A 76 17.67 -1.58 16.56
C ASN A 76 18.20 -1.25 15.16
N LEU A 77 17.32 -0.81 14.25
CA LEU A 77 17.64 -0.44 12.88
C LEU A 77 17.90 1.07 12.70
N ARG A 78 18.07 1.83 13.79
CA ARG A 78 18.32 3.28 13.72
C ARG A 78 19.57 3.67 12.93
N TRP A 79 20.55 2.77 12.85
CA TRP A 79 21.82 2.96 12.15
C TRP A 79 21.69 2.90 10.62
N LEU A 80 20.57 2.39 10.10
CA LEU A 80 20.35 2.32 8.66
C LEU A 80 20.44 3.71 8.03
N PRO A 81 20.99 3.83 6.81
CA PRO A 81 20.90 5.07 6.07
C PRO A 81 19.43 5.41 5.77
N GLN A 82 19.13 6.71 5.70
CA GLN A 82 17.77 7.25 5.56
C GLN A 82 16.99 6.61 4.40
N HIS A 83 17.73 6.29 3.36
CA HIS A 83 17.29 5.81 2.08
C HIS A 83 16.71 4.37 2.14
N LEU A 84 17.11 3.61 3.17
CA LEU A 84 16.57 2.27 3.51
C LEU A 84 15.42 2.31 4.53
N LYS A 85 15.17 3.45 5.17
CA LYS A 85 14.13 3.58 6.21
C LYS A 85 12.74 3.79 5.61
N ARG A 86 12.29 2.82 4.81
CA ARG A 86 11.00 2.85 4.11
C ARG A 86 10.27 1.53 4.31
N VAL A 87 9.00 1.60 4.73
CA VAL A 87 8.17 0.42 5.03
C VAL A 87 6.88 0.47 4.22
N GLN A 88 6.55 -0.63 3.52
CA GLN A 88 5.22 -0.83 2.97
C GLN A 88 4.33 -1.56 4.00
N VAL A 89 3.24 -0.92 4.40
CA VAL A 89 2.27 -1.49 5.33
C VAL A 89 1.14 -2.15 4.54
N ASN A 90 0.70 -3.32 5.00
CA ASN A 90 -0.34 -4.15 4.39
C ASN A 90 0.04 -4.70 3.01
N SER A 91 1.31 -5.09 2.81
CA SER A 91 1.75 -5.64 1.53
C SER A 91 1.08 -6.96 1.18
N ALA A 92 0.76 -7.80 2.19
CA ALA A 92 0.14 -9.11 2.01
C ALA A 92 -1.00 -9.38 3.02
N THR A 93 -1.68 -8.31 3.44
CA THR A 93 -2.79 -8.37 4.38
C THR A 93 -3.66 -7.12 4.29
N GLU A 94 -4.61 -6.95 5.22
CA GLU A 94 -5.37 -5.70 5.40
C GLU A 94 -5.53 -5.43 6.90
N GLY A 95 -4.99 -4.30 7.37
CA GLY A 95 -5.09 -3.86 8.76
C GLY A 95 -6.39 -3.14 9.09
N TYR A 96 -7.06 -2.55 8.09
CA TYR A 96 -8.28 -1.76 8.27
C TYR A 96 -9.55 -2.60 8.07
N LEU A 97 -9.60 -3.77 8.70
CA LEU A 97 -10.77 -4.65 8.68
C LEU A 97 -11.74 -4.29 9.81
N PRO A 98 -13.05 -4.11 9.53
CA PRO A 98 -14.05 -3.81 10.57
C PRO A 98 -14.03 -4.81 11.73
N GLN A 99 -13.86 -6.09 11.41
CA GLN A 99 -13.83 -7.19 12.37
C GLN A 99 -12.57 -7.15 13.24
N ALA A 100 -11.41 -6.86 12.65
CA ALA A 100 -10.15 -6.77 13.38
C ALA A 100 -10.16 -5.58 14.35
N ILE A 101 -10.67 -4.43 13.90
CA ILE A 101 -10.81 -3.22 14.72
C ILE A 101 -11.73 -3.50 15.91
N ARG A 102 -12.92 -4.07 15.67
CA ARG A 102 -13.87 -4.40 16.75
C ARG A 102 -13.30 -5.38 17.76
N VAL A 103 -12.66 -6.46 17.30
CA VAL A 103 -12.08 -7.47 18.22
C VAL A 103 -10.95 -6.87 19.06
N MET A 104 -10.09 -6.02 18.49
CA MET A 104 -9.05 -5.31 19.24
C MET A 104 -9.64 -4.36 20.29
N ASP A 105 -10.67 -3.61 19.94
CA ASP A 105 -11.35 -2.68 20.85
C ASP A 105 -12.10 -3.42 21.96
N ASP A 106 -12.99 -4.35 21.61
CA ASP A 106 -13.86 -5.06 22.55
C ASP A 106 -13.08 -5.96 23.53
N GLN A 107 -12.01 -6.62 23.08
CA GLN A 107 -11.29 -7.61 23.91
C GLN A 107 -10.07 -7.03 24.62
N LEU A 108 -9.41 -6.03 24.02
CA LEU A 108 -8.15 -5.49 24.53
C LEU A 108 -8.19 -3.98 24.81
N GLY A 109 -9.25 -3.26 24.40
CA GLY A 109 -9.33 -1.80 24.53
C GLY A 109 -8.27 -1.09 23.69
N ARG A 110 -7.90 -1.66 22.54
CA ARG A 110 -6.75 -1.26 21.73
C ARG A 110 -7.12 -0.96 20.29
N ASP A 111 -6.31 -0.14 19.63
CA ASP A 111 -6.40 0.12 18.19
C ASP A 111 -5.05 -0.15 17.55
N LEU A 112 -4.94 -1.34 16.95
CA LEU A 112 -3.67 -1.84 16.40
C LEU A 112 -3.05 -0.89 15.37
N MET A 113 -3.86 -0.33 14.47
CA MET A 113 -3.34 0.55 13.42
C MET A 113 -2.92 1.90 13.99
N LYS A 114 -3.69 2.45 14.93
CA LYS A 114 -3.32 3.68 15.64
C LYS A 114 -1.98 3.52 16.37
N GLU A 115 -1.81 2.44 17.12
CA GLU A 115 -0.58 2.17 17.87
C GLU A 115 0.64 2.00 16.95
N VAL A 116 0.47 1.31 15.81
CA VAL A 116 1.53 1.21 14.78
C VAL A 116 1.92 2.61 14.27
N LEU A 117 0.94 3.47 13.96
CA LEU A 117 1.20 4.84 13.50
C LEU A 117 1.91 5.67 14.58
N GLU A 118 1.50 5.56 15.84
CA GLU A 118 2.13 6.26 16.97
C GLU A 118 3.58 5.82 17.18
N VAL A 119 3.90 4.53 17.01
CA VAL A 119 5.30 4.05 17.04
C VAL A 119 6.12 4.73 15.94
N PHE A 120 5.65 4.71 14.70
CA PHE A 120 6.32 5.39 13.59
C PHE A 120 6.49 6.90 13.83
N GLN A 121 5.46 7.57 14.35
CA GLN A 121 5.51 8.99 14.65
C GLN A 121 6.53 9.31 15.74
N ARG A 122 6.57 8.53 16.83
CA ARG A 122 7.58 8.70 17.90
C ARG A 122 8.99 8.59 17.36
N HIS A 123 9.28 7.56 16.55
CA HIS A 123 10.59 7.40 15.91
C HIS A 123 10.93 8.58 14.99
N TRP A 124 9.96 9.05 14.19
CA TRP A 124 10.14 10.22 13.33
C TRP A 124 10.49 11.48 14.13
N LEU A 125 9.75 11.77 15.20
CA LEU A 125 9.99 12.94 16.04
C LEU A 125 11.35 12.90 16.74
N ASN A 126 11.86 11.70 17.05
CA ASN A 126 13.17 11.47 17.66
C ASN A 126 14.34 11.41 16.65
N GLY A 127 14.11 11.77 15.38
CA GLY A 127 15.16 11.79 14.35
C GLY A 127 15.39 10.44 13.65
N ASN A 128 14.70 9.37 14.05
CA ASN A 128 14.70 8.09 13.33
C ASN A 128 13.62 8.11 12.24
N LYS A 129 13.89 8.84 11.15
CA LYS A 129 12.90 9.21 10.12
C LYS A 129 12.51 8.01 9.23
N TRP A 130 11.53 7.20 9.66
CA TRP A 130 10.99 6.11 8.85
C TRP A 130 9.79 6.56 8.01
N MET A 131 9.89 6.42 6.69
CA MET A 131 8.76 6.64 5.77
C MET A 131 7.85 5.42 5.73
N ILE A 132 6.54 5.65 5.71
CA ILE A 132 5.56 4.57 5.63
C ILE A 132 4.62 4.75 4.44
N HIS A 133 4.43 3.65 3.71
CA HIS A 133 3.56 3.56 2.57
C HIS A 133 2.43 2.57 2.87
N ILE A 134 1.23 3.08 3.13
CA ILE A 134 0.08 2.28 3.55
C ILE A 134 -0.76 1.92 2.34
N VAL A 135 -0.84 0.63 2.03
CA VAL A 135 -1.73 0.11 0.99
C VAL A 135 -3.05 -0.33 1.62
N THR A 136 -4.20 0.10 1.08
CA THR A 136 -5.49 -0.36 1.61
C THR A 136 -6.61 -0.32 0.56
N LYS A 137 -7.66 -1.09 0.80
CA LYS A 137 -8.98 -0.97 0.15
C LYS A 137 -10.06 -0.44 1.09
N SER A 138 -9.71 -0.16 2.34
CA SER A 138 -10.66 0.19 3.38
C SER A 138 -10.80 1.70 3.52
N HIS A 139 -12.04 2.16 3.69
CA HIS A 139 -12.31 3.53 4.13
C HIS A 139 -12.05 3.76 5.62
N LEU A 140 -11.85 2.69 6.40
CA LEU A 140 -11.65 2.79 7.86
C LEU A 140 -10.29 3.39 8.24
N ILE A 141 -9.38 3.58 7.27
CA ILE A 141 -8.19 4.43 7.45
C ILE A 141 -8.56 5.87 7.85
N LEU A 142 -9.78 6.34 7.55
CA LEU A 142 -10.29 7.62 8.01
C LEU A 142 -10.49 7.71 9.53
N ASN A 143 -10.55 6.59 10.25
CA ASN A 143 -10.57 6.60 11.71
C ASN A 143 -9.30 7.27 12.29
N HIS A 144 -8.20 7.29 11.54
CA HIS A 144 -6.93 7.89 11.92
C HIS A 144 -6.60 9.15 11.10
N LEU A 145 -7.61 9.83 10.54
CA LEU A 145 -7.41 10.98 9.66
C LEU A 145 -6.52 12.06 10.29
N GLU A 146 -6.83 12.49 11.51
CA GLU A 146 -6.08 13.57 12.17
C GLU A 146 -4.64 13.16 12.50
N LEU A 147 -4.43 11.91 12.95
CA LEU A 147 -3.11 11.38 13.24
C LEU A 147 -2.26 11.32 11.96
N ILE A 148 -2.78 10.70 10.90
CA ILE A 148 -2.07 10.60 9.62
C ILE A 148 -1.84 11.99 8.99
N ALA A 149 -2.80 12.93 9.13
CA ALA A 149 -2.61 14.30 8.66
C ALA A 149 -1.44 15.01 9.36
N SER A 150 -1.23 14.77 10.66
CA SER A 150 -0.06 15.26 11.40
C SER A 150 1.26 14.60 10.95
N MET A 151 1.18 13.49 10.22
CA MET A 151 2.30 12.72 9.69
C MET A 151 2.42 12.83 8.16
N LYS A 152 1.87 13.89 7.53
CA LYS A 152 1.82 14.05 6.06
C LYS A 152 3.17 13.98 5.33
N GLU A 153 4.28 14.31 6.01
CA GLU A 153 5.65 14.19 5.49
C GLU A 153 6.21 12.77 5.60
N GLN A 154 5.59 11.93 6.43
CA GLN A 154 6.03 10.58 6.76
C GLN A 154 5.18 9.52 6.05
N VAL A 155 3.90 9.79 5.85
CA VAL A 155 2.89 8.82 5.38
C VAL A 155 2.50 9.08 3.93
N GLN A 156 2.54 8.01 3.15
CA GLN A 156 1.95 7.94 1.82
C GLN A 156 0.85 6.89 1.82
N ILE A 157 -0.30 7.21 1.22
CA ILE A 157 -1.42 6.28 1.09
C ILE A 157 -1.50 5.80 -0.35
N GLU A 158 -1.62 4.48 -0.54
CA GLU A 158 -1.99 3.87 -1.81
C GLU A 158 -3.32 3.17 -1.69
N LEU A 159 -4.32 3.74 -2.35
CA LEU A 159 -5.68 3.24 -2.31
C LEU A 159 -5.96 2.41 -3.55
N THR A 160 -6.40 1.16 -3.38
CA THR A 160 -6.79 0.36 -4.54
C THR A 160 -8.18 0.76 -5.05
N ILE A 161 -8.28 1.20 -6.30
CA ILE A 161 -9.55 1.38 -7.03
C ILE A 161 -9.39 0.78 -8.43
N THR A 162 -10.08 -0.33 -8.67
CA THR A 162 -9.97 -1.12 -9.92
C THR A 162 -10.97 -0.70 -10.99
N SER A 163 -12.07 -0.04 -10.60
CA SER A 163 -13.15 0.39 -11.49
C SER A 163 -13.91 1.58 -10.87
N LEU A 164 -14.52 2.42 -11.71
CA LEU A 164 -15.52 3.41 -11.27
C LEU A 164 -16.93 2.83 -11.12
N ASP A 165 -17.17 1.66 -11.73
CA ASP A 165 -18.43 0.90 -11.62
C ASP A 165 -18.46 0.08 -10.33
N GLU A 166 -19.39 0.42 -9.43
CA GLU A 166 -19.60 -0.26 -8.16
C GLU A 166 -20.05 -1.70 -8.30
N THR A 167 -20.84 -2.04 -9.33
CA THR A 167 -21.30 -3.41 -9.57
C THR A 167 -20.11 -4.29 -9.91
N ARG A 168 -19.26 -3.82 -10.82
CA ARG A 168 -18.01 -4.50 -11.19
C ARG A 168 -17.02 -4.60 -10.04
N ALA A 169 -16.84 -3.51 -9.28
CA ALA A 169 -15.97 -3.54 -8.11
C ALA A 169 -16.49 -4.53 -7.06
N ARG A 170 -17.81 -4.56 -6.81
CA ARG A 170 -18.42 -5.48 -5.85
C ARG A 170 -18.26 -6.95 -6.26
N SER A 171 -18.45 -7.28 -7.54
CA SER A 171 -18.29 -8.65 -8.02
C SER A 171 -16.86 -9.16 -7.85
N LEU A 172 -15.87 -8.28 -8.06
CA LEU A 172 -14.45 -8.63 -7.97
C LEU A 172 -13.88 -8.57 -6.54
N GLU A 173 -14.38 -7.68 -5.70
CA GLU A 173 -13.73 -7.29 -4.44
C GLU A 173 -14.49 -7.69 -3.17
N GLY A 174 -15.51 -8.54 -3.32
CA GLY A 174 -16.20 -9.20 -2.21
C GLY A 174 -16.74 -8.21 -1.19
N THR A 175 -16.18 -8.20 0.02
CA THR A 175 -16.63 -7.32 1.13
C THR A 175 -15.83 -6.03 1.28
N ALA A 176 -14.95 -5.69 0.33
CA ALA A 176 -14.19 -4.45 0.34
C ALA A 176 -15.10 -3.20 0.37
N SER A 177 -14.51 -2.07 0.78
CA SER A 177 -15.23 -0.79 0.80
C SER A 177 -15.70 -0.41 -0.61
N SER A 178 -16.87 0.20 -0.71
CA SER A 178 -17.40 0.67 -1.99
C SER A 178 -16.43 1.67 -2.65
N VAL A 179 -16.46 1.77 -3.97
CA VAL A 179 -15.68 2.76 -4.73
C VAL A 179 -15.98 4.18 -4.23
N GLY A 180 -17.24 4.50 -3.94
CA GLY A 180 -17.65 5.80 -3.38
C GLY A 180 -16.99 6.10 -2.04
N LYS A 181 -16.92 5.12 -1.12
CA LYS A 181 -16.22 5.27 0.16
C LYS A 181 -14.71 5.43 -0.02
N ARG A 182 -14.11 4.74 -0.99
CA ARG A 182 -12.70 4.90 -1.34
C ARG A 182 -12.41 6.29 -1.93
N LYS A 183 -13.29 6.82 -2.78
CA LYS A 183 -13.19 8.21 -3.25
C LYS A 183 -13.19 9.24 -2.11
N GLN A 184 -13.98 9.02 -1.06
CA GLN A 184 -13.97 9.87 0.13
C GLN A 184 -12.61 9.85 0.86
N VAL A 185 -11.91 8.71 0.88
CA VAL A 185 -10.55 8.62 1.45
C VAL A 185 -9.61 9.56 0.71
N ILE A 186 -9.63 9.53 -0.64
CA ILE A 186 -8.81 10.43 -1.48
C ILE A 186 -9.09 11.89 -1.13
N GLN A 187 -10.36 12.31 -1.17
CA GLN A 187 -10.74 13.69 -0.91
C GLN A 187 -10.29 14.16 0.49
N LYS A 188 -10.54 13.36 1.53
CA LYS A 188 -10.26 13.73 2.92
C LYS A 188 -8.76 13.84 3.19
N PHE A 189 -7.95 12.88 2.75
CA PHE A 189 -6.50 12.93 2.98
C PHE A 189 -5.79 13.97 2.12
N SER A 190 -6.14 14.05 0.84
CA SER A 190 -5.51 15.00 -0.08
C SER A 190 -5.81 16.45 0.32
N SER A 191 -7.02 16.73 0.83
CA SER A 191 -7.37 18.05 1.38
C SER A 191 -6.55 18.46 2.63
N ARG A 192 -5.90 17.50 3.29
CA ARG A 192 -4.97 17.72 4.41
C ARG A 192 -3.50 17.70 4.00
N GLY A 193 -3.22 17.61 2.69
CA GLY A 193 -1.88 17.56 2.14
C GLY A 193 -1.17 16.21 2.32
N VAL A 194 -1.88 15.16 2.71
CA VAL A 194 -1.33 13.80 2.76
C VAL A 194 -1.24 13.26 1.35
N PHE A 195 -0.09 12.67 0.99
CA PHE A 195 0.08 12.08 -0.33
C PHE A 195 -0.83 10.86 -0.52
N VAL A 196 -1.71 10.91 -1.53
CA VAL A 196 -2.56 9.78 -1.90
C VAL A 196 -2.31 9.41 -3.36
N ARG A 197 -1.86 8.17 -3.60
CA ARG A 197 -1.89 7.56 -4.93
C ARG A 197 -3.01 6.54 -5.05
N VAL A 198 -3.45 6.31 -6.27
CA VAL A 198 -4.33 5.20 -6.60
C VAL A 198 -3.52 4.09 -7.27
N MET A 199 -3.75 2.86 -6.79
CA MET A 199 -3.32 1.65 -7.49
C MET A 199 -4.53 0.97 -8.13
N CYS A 200 -4.59 1.01 -9.45
CA CYS A 200 -5.56 0.27 -10.25
C CYS A 200 -4.97 -1.10 -10.61
N MET A 201 -5.07 -2.05 -9.67
CA MET A 201 -4.54 -3.40 -9.85
C MET A 201 -5.48 -4.42 -9.19
N PRO A 202 -6.00 -5.40 -9.94
CA PRO A 202 -5.87 -5.56 -11.38
C PRO A 202 -6.65 -4.49 -12.15
N PHE A 203 -6.08 -3.97 -13.22
CA PHE A 203 -6.86 -3.26 -14.23
C PHE A 203 -7.40 -4.26 -15.25
N ILE A 204 -8.69 -4.16 -15.53
CA ILE A 204 -9.43 -4.99 -16.47
C ILE A 204 -10.21 -3.99 -17.33
N GLY A 205 -9.94 -3.90 -18.62
CA GLY A 205 -10.57 -2.91 -19.50
C GLY A 205 -9.62 -2.29 -20.52
N THR A 206 -10.13 -1.28 -21.21
CA THR A 206 -9.47 -0.55 -22.30
C THR A 206 -8.59 0.59 -21.77
N GLU A 207 -7.67 1.07 -22.60
CA GLU A 207 -6.85 2.26 -22.26
C GLU A 207 -7.71 3.50 -21.99
N ASP A 208 -8.79 3.71 -22.77
CA ASP A 208 -9.76 4.79 -22.56
C ASP A 208 -10.46 4.71 -21.20
N GLU A 209 -10.77 3.51 -20.72
CA GLU A 209 -11.32 3.31 -19.38
C GLU A 209 -10.28 3.61 -18.30
N ALA A 210 -9.02 3.23 -18.51
CA ALA A 210 -7.93 3.56 -17.60
C ALA A 210 -7.71 5.08 -17.51
N LEU A 211 -7.75 5.77 -18.64
CA LEU A 211 -7.67 7.23 -18.75
C LEU A 211 -8.81 7.91 -17.98
N LYS A 212 -10.06 7.51 -18.23
CA LYS A 212 -11.23 8.05 -17.52
C LYS A 212 -11.16 7.80 -16.02
N LEU A 213 -10.71 6.62 -15.61
CA LEU A 213 -10.51 6.26 -14.20
C LEU A 213 -9.45 7.17 -13.56
N ARG A 214 -8.28 7.32 -14.21
CA ARG A 214 -7.19 8.19 -13.75
C ARG A 214 -7.71 9.61 -13.57
N ASP A 215 -8.27 10.21 -14.61
CA ASP A 215 -8.68 11.61 -14.61
C ASP A 215 -9.75 11.88 -13.54
N ALA A 216 -10.71 10.97 -13.39
CA ALA A 216 -11.74 11.08 -12.35
C ALA A 216 -11.16 11.04 -10.92
N LEU A 217 -10.07 10.30 -10.70
CA LEU A 217 -9.45 10.15 -9.37
C LEU A 217 -8.45 11.27 -9.08
N LEU A 218 -7.71 11.75 -10.08
CA LEU A 218 -6.86 12.94 -9.96
C LEU A 218 -7.72 14.18 -9.64
N LYS A 219 -8.88 14.35 -10.30
CA LYS A 219 -9.85 15.42 -9.97
C LYS A 219 -10.37 15.39 -8.53
N LEU A 220 -10.28 14.25 -7.84
CA LEU A 220 -10.66 14.12 -6.43
C LEU A 220 -9.51 14.44 -5.47
N GLY A 221 -8.32 14.75 -5.99
CA GLY A 221 -7.13 15.11 -5.24
C GLY A 221 -6.05 14.04 -5.18
N ALA A 222 -6.23 12.87 -5.82
CA ALA A 222 -5.14 11.90 -5.90
C ALA A 222 -3.93 12.53 -6.62
N GLN A 223 -2.74 12.33 -6.09
CA GLN A 223 -1.49 12.88 -6.62
C GLN A 223 -0.67 11.85 -7.40
N GLY A 224 -1.15 10.60 -7.45
CA GLY A 224 -0.53 9.57 -8.24
C GLY A 224 -1.54 8.55 -8.73
N PHE A 225 -1.25 7.95 -9.89
CA PHE A 225 -2.01 6.85 -10.44
C PHE A 225 -1.02 5.81 -10.98
N LYS A 226 -1.22 4.57 -10.59
CA LYS A 226 -0.52 3.41 -11.12
C LYS A 226 -1.59 2.42 -11.55
N HIS A 227 -1.41 1.80 -12.70
CA HIS A 227 -2.24 0.67 -13.08
C HIS A 227 -1.38 -0.50 -13.51
N LYS A 228 -1.92 -1.69 -13.33
CA LYS A 228 -1.28 -2.93 -13.77
C LYS A 228 -2.36 -3.94 -14.10
N ALA A 229 -2.34 -4.47 -15.32
CA ALA A 229 -3.23 -5.57 -15.69
C ALA A 229 -2.91 -6.85 -14.91
N MET A 230 -3.83 -7.80 -14.95
CA MET A 230 -3.62 -9.09 -14.31
C MET A 230 -2.83 -10.04 -15.22
N ASN A 231 -1.73 -10.60 -14.72
CA ASN A 231 -0.91 -11.56 -15.46
C ASN A 231 -0.98 -13.01 -14.94
N TYR A 232 -1.65 -13.26 -13.81
CA TYR A 232 -1.68 -14.58 -13.16
C TYR A 232 -3.03 -15.31 -13.25
N TRP A 233 -4.16 -14.61 -13.33
CA TRP A 233 -5.46 -15.23 -13.59
C TRP A 233 -6.02 -14.88 -14.97
N ASP A 234 -6.85 -15.78 -15.47
CA ASP A 234 -7.70 -15.56 -16.62
C ASP A 234 -8.75 -14.51 -16.28
N GLU A 235 -8.88 -13.54 -17.17
CA GLU A 235 -9.70 -12.35 -16.94
C GLU A 235 -11.19 -12.65 -17.06
N ASP A 236 -11.56 -13.46 -18.05
CA ASP A 236 -12.94 -13.84 -18.31
C ASP A 236 -13.46 -14.75 -17.19
N GLU A 237 -12.60 -15.63 -16.68
CA GLU A 237 -12.95 -16.51 -15.56
C GLU A 237 -13.08 -15.73 -14.25
N ILE A 238 -12.19 -14.78 -13.96
CA ILE A 238 -12.29 -13.92 -12.78
C ILE A 238 -13.58 -13.11 -12.76
N LEU A 239 -14.02 -12.61 -13.92
CA LEU A 239 -15.27 -11.87 -14.05
C LEU A 239 -16.51 -12.76 -13.79
N LYS A 240 -16.38 -14.08 -13.97
CA LYS A 240 -17.40 -15.08 -13.59
C LYS A 240 -17.28 -15.52 -12.12
N GLY A 241 -16.25 -15.07 -11.41
CA GLY A 241 -15.96 -15.46 -10.03
C GLY A 241 -15.11 -16.72 -9.90
N GLU A 242 -14.48 -17.17 -10.98
CA GLU A 242 -13.62 -18.34 -11.03
C GLU A 242 -12.14 -17.96 -11.05
N THR A 243 -11.31 -18.74 -10.36
CA THR A 243 -9.88 -18.47 -10.23
C THR A 243 -9.08 -19.42 -11.11
N VAL A 244 -8.99 -19.13 -12.41
CA VAL A 244 -8.28 -19.96 -13.40
C VAL A 244 -6.94 -19.31 -13.74
N LYS A 245 -5.83 -20.07 -13.72
CA LYS A 245 -4.49 -19.52 -14.01
C LYS A 245 -4.35 -19.14 -15.49
N ALA A 246 -3.90 -17.91 -15.75
CA ALA A 246 -3.47 -17.50 -17.08
C ALA A 246 -2.04 -18.00 -17.35
N LYS A 247 -1.80 -18.59 -18.53
CA LYS A 247 -0.46 -19.01 -18.96
C LYS A 247 0.11 -17.99 -19.95
N GLY A 248 1.30 -17.47 -19.67
CA GLY A 248 2.06 -16.64 -20.63
C GLY A 248 1.49 -15.25 -20.89
N LYS A 249 0.62 -14.72 -20.02
CA LYS A 249 0.08 -13.36 -20.16
C LYS A 249 1.17 -12.36 -19.75
N VAL A 250 1.50 -11.43 -20.65
CA VAL A 250 2.41 -10.31 -20.37
C VAL A 250 1.63 -9.20 -19.68
N ASP A 251 2.22 -8.57 -18.67
CA ASP A 251 1.62 -7.42 -17.98
C ASP A 251 1.35 -6.28 -18.99
N ILE A 252 0.08 -5.91 -19.16
CA ILE A 252 -0.28 -4.69 -19.89
C ILE A 252 -0.11 -3.51 -18.93
N ILE A 253 0.82 -2.63 -19.30
CA ILE A 253 1.14 -1.40 -18.57
C ILE A 253 1.19 -0.25 -19.57
N PHE A 254 0.17 0.60 -19.58
CA PHE A 254 0.17 1.91 -20.23
C PHE A 254 1.06 2.85 -19.40
N LYS A 255 2.37 2.85 -19.69
CA LYS A 255 3.38 3.62 -18.93
C LYS A 255 3.08 5.12 -18.90
N SER A 256 2.45 5.64 -19.97
CA SER A 256 1.98 7.03 -20.09
C SER A 256 0.95 7.45 -19.04
N LEU A 257 0.31 6.49 -18.36
CA LEU A 257 -0.68 6.75 -17.33
C LEU A 257 -0.10 6.72 -15.91
N HIS A 258 1.13 6.25 -15.76
CA HIS A 258 1.78 6.19 -14.46
C HIS A 258 2.24 7.58 -14.08
N VAL A 259 1.87 8.02 -12.88
CA VAL A 259 2.43 9.21 -12.27
C VAL A 259 3.46 8.76 -11.26
N LYS A 260 4.73 9.00 -11.57
CA LYS A 260 5.82 8.75 -10.64
C LYS A 260 6.06 9.95 -9.74
N SER A 261 6.63 9.62 -8.60
CA SER A 261 7.37 10.51 -7.72
C SER A 261 8.17 11.59 -8.47
N GLY A 262 7.83 12.87 -8.31
CA GLY A 262 8.54 13.99 -8.95
C GLY A 262 8.10 14.32 -10.38
N GLU A 263 7.16 13.58 -10.96
CA GLU A 263 6.60 13.93 -12.27
C GLU A 263 5.50 15.00 -12.11
N GLU A 264 5.50 15.96 -13.02
CA GLU A 264 4.45 16.96 -13.20
C GLU A 264 3.12 16.28 -13.50
N VAL A 265 2.15 16.37 -12.59
CA VAL A 265 0.78 15.92 -12.86
C VAL A 265 0.02 17.11 -13.43
N GLN A 266 -0.35 17.06 -14.70
CA GLN A 266 -1.32 18.00 -15.26
C GLN A 266 -2.67 17.78 -14.58
N ASP A 267 -3.07 18.70 -13.71
CA ASP A 267 -4.45 18.85 -13.29
C ASP A 267 -5.24 19.41 -14.47
N VAL A 268 -6.27 18.67 -14.89
CA VAL A 268 -7.12 18.99 -16.06
C VAL A 268 -7.88 20.31 -15.84
N GLU A 269 -7.98 20.81 -14.61
CA GLU A 269 -8.69 22.06 -14.29
C GLU A 269 -7.83 23.11 -13.54
N ASN A 270 -6.80 22.73 -12.76
CA ASN A 270 -6.06 23.66 -11.88
C ASN A 270 -4.56 23.87 -12.18
N GLY A 271 -4.04 23.37 -13.30
CA GLY A 271 -2.62 23.55 -13.68
C GLY A 271 -1.69 22.41 -13.23
N VAL A 272 -0.38 22.61 -13.31
CA VAL A 272 0.60 21.53 -13.01
C VAL A 272 0.80 21.41 -11.50
N ASN A 273 0.50 20.23 -10.93
CA ASN A 273 0.81 19.87 -9.55
C ASN A 273 1.97 18.87 -9.52
N THR A 274 3.13 19.27 -9.01
CA THR A 274 4.28 18.38 -8.76
C THR A 274 4.28 17.91 -7.32
N ALA A 275 4.20 16.59 -7.11
CA ALA A 275 4.52 15.98 -5.82
C ALA A 275 5.84 15.21 -5.95
N VAL A 276 6.91 15.76 -5.38
CA VAL A 276 8.22 15.09 -5.34
C VAL A 276 8.20 14.07 -4.22
N VAL A 277 8.45 12.81 -4.56
CA VAL A 277 8.78 11.76 -3.59
C VAL A 277 10.27 11.42 -3.80
N VAL A 278 10.98 10.99 -2.75
CA VAL A 278 12.41 10.66 -2.88
C VAL A 278 12.55 9.19 -3.29
N MET A 279 13.24 8.93 -4.40
CA MET A 279 13.50 7.59 -4.94
C MET A 279 14.98 7.19 -4.77
N PRO A 280 15.32 5.89 -4.74
CA PRO A 280 16.71 5.41 -4.70
C PRO A 280 17.57 5.80 -5.90
N ASP A 281 18.81 6.22 -5.64
CA ASP A 281 19.85 6.49 -6.63
C ASP A 281 21.03 5.50 -6.58
N ALA A 282 21.83 5.48 -7.64
CA ALA A 282 22.98 4.57 -7.80
C ALA A 282 24.23 4.97 -6.99
N LYS A 283 24.26 6.17 -6.39
CA LYS A 283 25.32 6.71 -5.52
C LYS A 283 25.07 6.40 -4.04
N TRP A 284 23.99 5.70 -3.71
CA TRP A 284 23.72 5.21 -2.36
C TRP A 284 24.73 4.11 -2.02
N ASP A 285 25.92 4.52 -1.59
CA ASP A 285 27.08 3.69 -1.31
C ASP A 285 26.73 2.51 -0.37
N SER A 286 27.03 1.31 -0.87
CA SER A 286 27.14 0.03 -0.15
C SER A 286 25.86 -0.56 0.47
N TYR A 287 25.07 -1.25 -0.37
CA TYR A 287 24.13 -2.30 0.04
C TYR A 287 24.84 -3.63 0.44
N SER A 288 26.18 -3.67 0.40
CA SER A 288 26.99 -4.89 0.56
C SER A 288 26.87 -5.54 1.94
N GLU A 289 26.46 -4.79 2.98
CA GLU A 289 26.28 -5.34 4.33
C GLU A 289 24.93 -6.05 4.53
N LEU A 290 24.01 -5.97 3.57
CA LEU A 290 22.65 -6.49 3.71
C LEU A 290 22.26 -7.57 2.68
N GLU A 291 23.16 -8.12 1.87
CA GLU A 291 22.84 -9.14 0.83
C GLU A 291 21.64 -8.77 -0.09
N MET A 292 21.24 -7.49 -0.17
CA MET A 292 20.11 -7.06 -1.02
C MET A 292 20.65 -6.70 -2.42
N LYS A 293 20.00 -7.21 -3.47
CA LYS A 293 20.36 -6.87 -4.86
C LYS A 293 19.53 -5.68 -5.36
N MET A 294 20.20 -4.63 -5.85
CA MET A 294 19.56 -3.57 -6.64
C MET A 294 19.40 -4.01 -8.09
N VAL A 295 18.30 -3.62 -8.72
CA VAL A 295 18.08 -3.75 -10.17
C VAL A 295 17.84 -2.35 -10.74
N ASP A 296 18.86 -1.76 -11.39
CA ASP A 296 18.78 -0.45 -12.06
C ASP A 296 18.16 -0.60 -13.46
N TRP A 297 17.11 0.17 -13.74
CA TRP A 297 16.41 0.23 -15.04
C TRP A 297 16.68 1.54 -15.81
N GLY A 298 17.79 2.23 -15.53
CA GLY A 298 18.20 3.48 -16.20
C GLY A 298 17.86 4.74 -15.41
N TYR A 299 17.74 4.65 -14.08
CA TYR A 299 17.42 5.79 -13.22
C TYR A 299 18.65 6.56 -12.76
N SER A 300 19.85 5.99 -12.92
CA SER A 300 21.13 6.61 -12.61
C SER A 300 21.37 7.94 -13.36
N GLU A 301 20.78 8.12 -14.55
CA GLU A 301 20.90 9.34 -15.35
C GLU A 301 20.08 10.54 -14.82
N LEU A 302 19.02 10.29 -14.03
CA LEU A 302 18.13 11.32 -13.48
C LEU A 302 18.65 11.95 -12.18
N ASN A 303 19.75 11.42 -11.62
CA ASN A 303 20.32 11.80 -10.33
C ASN A 303 21.51 12.79 -10.42
N ASN A 304 21.62 13.50 -11.54
CA ASN A 304 22.62 14.57 -11.73
C ASN A 304 22.07 15.97 -11.41
N GLU A 305 20.80 16.09 -11.01
CA GLU A 305 20.21 17.32 -10.48
C GLU A 305 20.56 17.46 -8.98
N ASP A 306 20.89 18.68 -8.54
CA ASP A 306 21.25 18.99 -7.14
C ASP A 306 20.00 19.01 -6.25
N TRP A 307 19.76 17.91 -5.53
CA TRP A 307 18.60 17.67 -4.67
C TRP A 307 18.68 18.43 -3.33
N GLY A 308 18.83 19.75 -3.40
CA GLY A 308 18.85 20.65 -2.25
C GLY A 308 17.82 20.25 -1.19
N TYR A 309 18.27 20.17 0.06
CA TYR A 309 17.43 19.97 1.23
C TYR A 309 16.17 20.84 1.15
N ILE A 310 15.01 20.20 1.04
CA ILE A 310 13.73 20.91 1.01
C ILE A 310 13.32 21.25 2.44
N LYS A 311 13.09 22.54 2.68
CA LYS A 311 12.31 23.10 3.78
C LYS A 311 10.83 22.74 3.64
#